data_AF-A0A662JMY0-F1
#
_entry.id   AF-A0A662JMY0-F1
#
_cell.length_a   1.000
_cell.length_b   1.000
_cell.length_c   1.000
_cell.angle_alpha   90.00
_cell.angle_beta   90.00
_cell.angle_gamma   90.00
#
_symmetry.space_group_name_H-M   'P 1'
#
loop_
_entity.id
_entity.type
_entity.pdbx_description
1 polymer ?
#
loop_
_entity_poly.entity_id
_entity_poly.type
_entity_poly.pdbx_seq_one_letter_code
_entity_poly.pdbx_strand_id
1 'polypeptide(L)'
;KTWIEEEKSEDVHYDITRIDDVYGTSISEEELEAIVVSEETLYRALEINRIRVEKGLRPLVIVVVPMVLAYDGKPISSSRIRRGEINEEGEPITRHS
;
A
#
# COMPACT_ATOMS: atom_id res chain seq x y z
N LYS A 1 -12.41 -13.61 7.61
CA LYS A 1 -13.42 -13.21 6.60
C LYS A 1 -12.68 -12.29 5.65
N THR A 2 -12.54 -12.71 4.40
CA THR A 2 -11.46 -12.35 3.47
C THR A 2 -11.89 -11.16 2.62
N TRP A 3 -11.23 -10.01 2.78
CA TRP A 3 -11.55 -8.73 2.13
C TRP A 3 -11.06 -8.60 0.68
N ILE A 4 -11.05 -9.68 -0.11
CA ILE A 4 -10.46 -9.69 -1.47
C ILE A 4 -11.49 -10.06 -2.56
N GLU A 5 -12.77 -10.26 -2.23
CA GLU A 5 -13.73 -10.85 -3.17
C GLU A 5 -14.63 -9.88 -3.93
N GLU A 6 -14.75 -8.60 -3.56
CA GLU A 6 -15.88 -7.78 -4.07
C GLU A 6 -15.65 -7.00 -5.38
N GLU A 7 -14.50 -7.09 -6.04
CA GLU A 7 -14.34 -6.47 -7.37
C GLU A 7 -13.33 -7.21 -8.26
N LYS A 8 -13.61 -8.48 -8.55
CA LYS A 8 -12.84 -9.23 -9.57
C LYS A 8 -13.26 -8.77 -10.97
N SER A 9 -12.39 -8.02 -11.64
CA SER A 9 -12.30 -8.08 -13.11
C SER A 9 -11.75 -9.47 -13.48
N GLU A 10 -12.46 -10.24 -14.31
CA GLU A 10 -12.16 -11.64 -14.60
C GLU A 10 -10.78 -11.87 -15.27
N ASP A 11 -10.09 -10.80 -15.69
CA ASP A 11 -8.81 -10.85 -16.43
C ASP A 11 -7.59 -10.31 -15.64
N VAL A 12 -7.70 -10.06 -14.33
CA VAL A 12 -6.56 -9.54 -13.53
C VAL A 12 -5.80 -10.69 -12.86
N HIS A 13 -4.61 -10.98 -13.40
CA HIS A 13 -3.62 -11.82 -12.71
C HIS A 13 -2.97 -11.05 -11.56
N TYR A 14 -3.01 -11.60 -10.35
CA TYR A 14 -2.34 -11.04 -9.18
C TYR A 14 -1.51 -12.12 -8.46
N ASP A 15 -0.35 -11.70 -7.95
CA ASP A 15 0.48 -12.50 -7.05
C ASP A 15 0.48 -11.84 -5.67
N ILE A 16 0.27 -12.62 -4.61
CA ILE A 16 0.30 -12.13 -3.23
C ILE A 16 1.55 -12.67 -2.56
N THR A 17 2.54 -11.79 -2.41
CA THR A 17 3.77 -12.08 -1.69
C THR A 17 3.82 -11.35 -0.35
N ARG A 18 4.35 -12.03 0.67
CA ARG A 18 4.61 -11.44 1.98
C ARG A 18 5.83 -10.53 1.90
N ILE A 19 5.70 -9.31 2.41
CA ILE A 19 6.80 -8.36 2.53
C ILE A 19 7.44 -8.54 3.91
N ASP A 20 8.64 -9.15 3.97
CA ASP A 20 9.37 -9.41 5.22
C ASP A 20 10.40 -8.32 5.58
N ASP A 21 10.74 -7.43 4.64
CA ASP A 21 11.58 -6.26 4.87
C ASP A 21 10.97 -4.99 4.25
N VAL A 22 11.49 -3.81 4.60
CA VAL A 22 10.92 -2.51 4.19
C VAL A 22 10.93 -2.24 2.68
N TYR A 23 11.66 -3.05 1.91
CA TYR A 23 11.80 -2.96 0.46
C TYR A 23 11.12 -4.13 -0.26
N GLY A 24 10.98 -5.29 0.39
CA GLY A 24 10.47 -6.50 -0.25
C GLY A 24 11.27 -6.86 -1.50
N THR A 25 10.59 -7.37 -2.52
CA THR A 25 11.24 -7.77 -3.78
C THR A 25 11.52 -6.59 -4.72
N SER A 26 11.11 -5.37 -4.35
CA SER A 26 11.18 -4.20 -5.24
C SER A 26 12.60 -3.75 -5.58
N ILE A 27 13.60 -4.23 -4.84
CA ILE A 27 15.02 -3.92 -5.01
C ILE A 27 15.83 -5.06 -5.67
N SER A 28 15.15 -6.13 -6.09
CA SER A 28 15.77 -7.32 -6.71
C SER A 28 15.06 -7.78 -7.97
N GLU A 29 13.76 -7.51 -8.14
CA GLU A 29 13.02 -7.89 -9.34
C GLU A 29 13.24 -6.89 -10.49
N GLU A 30 13.79 -7.40 -11.59
CA GLU A 30 14.08 -6.64 -12.82
C GLU A 30 12.83 -6.31 -13.63
N GLU A 31 11.82 -7.18 -13.58
CA GLU A 31 10.61 -7.11 -14.39
C GLU A 31 9.61 -6.06 -13.88
N LEU A 32 9.80 -5.54 -12.67
CA LEU A 32 8.94 -4.49 -12.12
C LEU A 32 9.05 -3.18 -12.91
N GLU A 33 7.89 -2.61 -13.26
CA GLU A 33 7.79 -1.39 -14.06
C GLU A 33 7.34 -0.17 -13.27
N ALA A 34 6.49 -0.37 -12.25
CA ALA A 34 5.87 0.70 -11.48
C ALA A 34 5.69 0.34 -10.00
N ILE A 35 5.57 1.36 -9.16
CA ILE A 35 5.21 1.25 -7.75
C ILE A 35 4.12 2.27 -7.42
N VAL A 36 3.03 1.81 -6.81
CA VAL A 36 1.92 2.65 -6.36
C VAL A 36 2.08 2.93 -4.87
N VAL A 37 2.07 4.21 -4.50
CA VAL A 37 2.27 4.67 -3.12
C VAL A 37 1.30 5.77 -2.74
N SER A 38 1.03 5.90 -1.45
CA SER A 38 0.42 7.11 -0.90
C SER A 38 1.43 8.25 -0.74
N GLU A 39 0.93 9.47 -0.53
CA GLU A 39 1.76 10.62 -0.14
C GLU A 39 2.65 10.32 1.09
N GLU A 40 2.14 9.57 2.07
CA GLU A 40 2.88 9.18 3.29
C GLU A 40 4.10 8.30 2.94
N THR A 41 3.97 7.42 1.95
CA THR A 41 4.98 6.43 1.58
C THR A 41 5.85 6.83 0.40
N LEU A 42 5.66 8.02 -0.17
CA LEU A 42 6.43 8.51 -1.31
C LEU A 42 7.95 8.51 -1.05
N TYR A 43 8.38 8.88 0.15
CA TYR A 43 9.81 8.90 0.49
C TYR A 43 10.46 7.51 0.35
N ARG A 44 9.72 6.43 0.65
CA ARG A 44 10.20 5.06 0.49
C ARG A 44 10.31 4.65 -0.97
N ALA A 45 9.38 5.08 -1.82
CA ALA A 45 9.46 4.84 -3.26
C ALA A 45 10.70 5.51 -3.87
N LEU A 46 11.02 6.73 -3.42
CA LEU A 46 12.24 7.44 -3.83
C LEU A 46 13.51 6.69 -3.36
N GLU A 47 13.52 6.20 -2.12
CA GLU A 47 14.60 5.38 -1.57
C GLU A 47 14.80 4.07 -2.36
N ILE A 48 13.71 3.36 -2.69
CA ILE A 48 13.72 2.16 -3.54
C ILE A 48 14.37 2.47 -4.89
N ASN A 49 13.97 3.56 -5.55
CA ASN A 49 14.55 3.92 -6.85
C ASN A 49 16.04 4.25 -6.76
N ARG A 50 16.48 4.87 -5.66
CA ARG A 50 17.91 5.08 -5.41
C ARG A 50 18.66 3.75 -5.32
N ILE A 51 18.18 2.81 -4.51
CA ILE A 51 18.79 1.48 -4.35
C ILE A 51 18.79 0.71 -5.69
N ARG A 52 17.70 0.79 -6.47
CA ARG A 52 17.61 0.16 -7.78
C ARG A 52 18.70 0.67 -8.73
N VAL A 53 18.88 1.99 -8.81
CA VAL A 53 19.93 2.60 -9.64
C VAL A 53 21.32 2.20 -9.16
N GLU A 54 21.57 2.17 -7.85
CA GLU A 54 22.85 1.72 -7.27
C GLU A 54 23.17 0.25 -7.62
N LYS A 55 22.14 -0.58 -7.85
CA LYS A 55 22.26 -1.98 -8.29
C LYS A 55 22.24 -2.17 -9.81
N GLY A 56 22.16 -1.10 -10.61
CA GLY A 56 22.07 -1.17 -12.07
C GLY A 56 20.69 -1.55 -12.61
N LEU A 57 19.65 -1.52 -11.78
CA LEU A 57 18.26 -1.77 -12.16
C LEU A 57 17.60 -0.49 -12.70
N ARG A 58 16.62 -0.66 -13.59
CA ARG A 58 15.80 0.47 -14.06
C ARG A 58 14.96 1.03 -12.90
N PRO A 59 14.87 2.36 -12.72
CA PRO A 59 13.96 2.95 -11.74
C PRO A 59 12.50 2.64 -12.11
N LEU A 60 11.66 2.47 -11.10
CA LEU A 60 10.22 2.26 -11.23
C LEU A 60 9.50 3.57 -11.48
N VAL A 61 8.43 3.52 -12.28
CA VAL A 61 7.44 4.61 -12.35
C VAL A 61 6.73 4.72 -11.01
N ILE A 62 6.83 5.88 -10.35
CA ILE A 62 6.15 6.12 -9.08
C ILE A 62 4.77 6.74 -9.37
N VAL A 63 3.71 6.04 -8.96
CA VAL A 63 2.33 6.53 -9.04
C VAL A 63 1.88 6.90 -7.62
N VAL A 64 1.64 8.19 -7.39
CA VAL A 64 1.17 8.67 -6.08
C VAL A 64 -0.35 8.77 -6.09
N VAL A 65 -0.98 8.10 -5.14
CA VAL A 65 -2.43 8.16 -4.93
C VAL A 65 -2.75 8.94 -3.66
N PRO A 66 -3.79 9.80 -3.67
CA PRO A 66 -4.21 10.53 -2.48
C PRO A 66 -4.79 9.57 -1.44
N MET A 67 -4.60 9.89 -0.16
CA MET A 67 -5.18 9.11 0.93
C MET A 67 -6.65 9.47 1.13
N VAL A 68 -7.47 8.45 1.42
CA VAL A 68 -8.85 8.65 1.89
C VAL A 68 -8.80 8.97 3.38
N LEU A 69 -9.53 10.02 3.79
CA LEU A 69 -9.58 10.48 5.17
C LEU A 69 -10.75 9.83 5.92
N ALA A 70 -10.52 9.53 7.20
CA ALA A 70 -11.53 9.10 8.16
C ALA A 70 -12.31 10.30 8.73
N TYR A 71 -13.32 10.03 9.56
CA TYR A 71 -14.17 11.04 10.21
C TYR A 71 -13.37 12.10 11.00
N ASP A 72 -12.19 11.72 11.51
CA ASP A 72 -11.33 12.58 12.33
C ASP A 72 -10.29 13.37 11.50
N GLY A 73 -10.43 13.36 10.17
CA GLY A 73 -9.55 14.08 9.24
C GLY A 73 -8.18 13.45 9.06
N LYS A 74 -7.92 12.28 9.65
CA LYS A 74 -6.67 11.52 9.47
C LYS A 74 -6.87 10.39 8.45
N PRO A 75 -5.81 9.95 7.74
CA PRO A 75 -5.93 8.88 6.75
C PRO A 75 -6.51 7.57 7.32
N ILE A 76 -7.35 6.90 6.53
CA ILE A 76 -7.76 5.52 6.78
C ILE A 76 -6.53 4.63 6.61
N SER A 77 -6.26 3.77 7.60
CA SER A 77 -5.16 2.81 7.51
C SER A 77 -5.45 1.52 8.27
N SER A 78 -4.91 0.41 7.76
CA SER A 78 -5.10 -0.93 8.35
C SER A 78 -4.64 -1.00 9.81
N SER A 79 -3.63 -0.21 10.18
CA SER A 79 -3.14 -0.13 11.55
C SER A 79 -4.17 0.52 12.49
N ARG A 80 -4.88 1.56 12.04
CA ARG A 80 -5.94 2.21 12.82
C ARG A 80 -7.17 1.31 12.97
N ILE A 81 -7.53 0.61 11.88
CA ILE A 81 -8.62 -0.38 11.88
C ILE A 81 -8.31 -1.52 12.86
N ARG A 82 -7.11 -2.12 12.79
CA ARG A 82 -6.69 -3.19 13.72
C ARG A 82 -6.65 -2.75 15.19
N ARG A 83 -6.33 -1.49 15.46
CA ARG A 83 -6.34 -0.92 16.82
C ARG A 83 -7.75 -0.55 17.30
N GLY A 84 -8.76 -0.62 16.43
CA GLY A 84 -10.13 -0.29 16.77
C GLY A 84 -10.38 1.23 16.91
N GLU A 85 -9.56 2.06 16.29
CA GLU A 85 -9.76 3.52 16.28
C GLU A 85 -10.91 3.94 15.36
N ILE A 86 -11.03 3.24 14.22
CA ILE A 86 -12.01 3.46 13.16
C ILE A 86 -12.42 2.10 12.58
N ASN A 87 -13.60 2.02 11.97
CA ASN A 87 -13.97 0.89 11.12
C ASN A 87 -13.35 1.02 9.71
N GLU A 88 -13.68 0.09 8.83
CA GLU A 88 -13.10 0.01 7.48
C GLU A 88 -13.56 1.16 6.58
N GLU A 89 -14.72 1.74 6.90
CA GLU A 89 -15.30 2.91 6.26
C GLU A 89 -14.70 4.23 6.78
N GLY A 90 -13.85 4.18 7.82
CA GLY A 90 -13.27 5.37 8.44
C GLY A 90 -14.17 6.07 9.45
N GLU A 91 -15.23 5.41 9.92
CA GLU A 91 -16.18 5.87 10.93
C GLU A 91 -15.76 5.45 12.36
N PRO A 92 -16.27 6.13 13.40
CA PRO A 92 -16.04 5.73 14.79
C PRO A 92 -16.63 4.34 15.09
N ILE A 93 -15.91 3.51 15.85
CA ILE A 93 -16.46 2.24 16.33
C ILE A 93 -17.43 2.50 17.49
N THR A 94 -18.73 2.53 17.20
CA THR A 94 -19.78 2.62 18.23
C THR A 94 -19.97 1.26 18.90
N ARG A 95 -19.54 1.13 20.15
CA ARG A 95 -19.96 0.00 20.99
C ARG A 95 -21.33 0.31 21.56
N HIS A 96 -22.37 -0.34 21.05
CA HIS A 96 -23.62 -0.46 21.80
C HIS A 96 -23.34 -1.29 23.06
N SER A 97 -23.69 -0.72 24.21
CA SER A 97 -23.63 -1.38 25.53
C SER A 97 -24.93 -2.08 25.82
#